data_AF-A0A965ILR3-F1
#
_entry.id   AF-A0A965ILR3-F1
#
_cell.length_a   1.000
_cell.length_b   1.000
_cell.length_c   1.000
_cell.angle_alpha   90.00
_cell.angle_beta   90.00
_cell.angle_gamma   90.00
#
_symmetry.space_group_name_H-M   'P 1'
#
loop_
_entity.id
_entity.type
_entity.pdbx_description
1 polymer ?
#
loop_
_entity_poly.entity_id
_entity_poly.type
_entity_poly.pdbx_seq_one_letter_code
_entity_poly.pdbx_strand_id
1 'polypeptide(L)' 'MIRTPEDLRAARSRLGLSAARLAAALRLGANGGRTVRRWESGEIAFSGPVALAIEAMLRDANV' A
#
# COMPACT_ATOMS: atom_id res chain seq x y z
N MET A 1 -2.84 9.56 -8.20
CA MET A 1 -1.49 8.97 -8.33
C MET A 1 -0.88 8.95 -6.95
N ILE A 2 -0.42 7.79 -6.49
CA ILE A 2 0.04 7.59 -5.11
C ILE A 2 1.48 8.09 -4.99
N ARG A 3 1.71 9.16 -4.21
CA ARG A 3 3.03 9.76 -4.01
C ARG A 3 3.39 10.00 -2.55
N THR A 4 2.39 10.11 -1.67
CA THR A 4 2.64 10.37 -0.23
C THR A 4 2.22 9.20 0.66
N PRO A 5 2.68 9.17 1.93
CA PRO A 5 2.18 8.24 2.94
C PRO A 5 0.66 8.26 3.10
N GLU A 6 0.05 9.45 3.05
CA GLU A 6 -1.39 9.66 3.17
C GLU A 6 -2.13 9.06 1.98
N ASP A 7 -1.62 9.24 0.75
CA ASP A 7 -2.18 8.62 -0.46
C ASP A 7 -2.21 7.10 -0.33
N LEU A 8 -1.11 6.50 0.14
CA LEU A 8 -0.98 5.06 0.31
C LEU A 8 -1.98 4.54 1.35
N ARG A 9 -2.11 5.25 2.48
CA ARG A 9 -3.08 4.90 3.54
C ARG A 9 -4.52 5.03 3.05
N ALA A 10 -4.85 6.08 2.30
CA ALA A 10 -6.17 6.29 1.72
C ALA A 10 -6.50 5.20 0.69
N ALA A 11 -5.56 4.88 -0.19
CA ALA A 11 -5.69 3.80 -1.17
C ALA A 11 -5.93 2.44 -0.50
N ARG A 12 -5.15 2.10 0.52
CA ARG A 12 -5.36 0.88 1.30
C ARG A 12 -6.76 0.83 1.92
N SER A 13 -7.22 1.95 2.47
CA SER A 13 -8.55 2.05 3.07
C SER A 13 -9.66 1.89 2.04
N ARG A 14 -9.53 2.47 0.84
CA ARG A 14 -10.47 2.30 -0.27
C ARG A 14 -10.56 0.85 -0.75
N LEU A 15 -9.43 0.15 -0.77
CA LEU A 15 -9.37 -1.28 -1.07
C LEU A 15 -9.95 -2.18 0.05
N GLY A 16 -10.33 -1.60 1.20
CA GLY A 16 -10.83 -2.37 2.36
C GLY A 16 -9.78 -3.30 2.99
N LEU A 17 -8.49 -3.01 2.79
CA LEU A 17 -7.40 -3.87 3.25
C LEU A 17 -6.82 -3.40 4.58
N SER A 18 -6.48 -4.37 5.44
CA SER A 18 -5.56 -4.10 6.55
C SER A 18 -4.13 -3.99 6.03
N ALA A 19 -3.21 -3.41 6.83
CA ALA A 19 -1.79 -3.34 6.45
C ALA A 19 -1.18 -4.72 6.16
N ALA A 20 -1.59 -5.76 6.90
CA ALA A 20 -1.15 -7.13 6.67
C ALA A 20 -1.73 -7.72 5.37
N ARG A 21 -3.00 -7.41 5.04
CA ARG A 21 -3.61 -7.88 3.78
C ARG A 21 -3.03 -7.18 2.56
N LEU A 22 -2.72 -5.87 2.67
CA LEU A 22 -2.00 -5.16 1.61
C LEU A 22 -0.60 -5.76 1.42
N ALA A 23 0.13 -6.02 2.51
CA ALA A 23 1.43 -6.66 2.43
C ALA A 23 1.39 -8.04 1.76
N ALA A 24 0.36 -8.85 2.06
CA ALA A 24 0.15 -10.14 1.40
C ALA A 24 -0.15 -9.98 -0.10
N ALA A 25 -1.01 -9.03 -0.47
CA ALA A 25 -1.32 -8.73 -1.88
C ALA A 25 -0.07 -8.29 -2.68
N LEU A 26 0.80 -7.52 -2.04
CA LEU A 26 2.09 -7.07 -2.60
C LEU A 26 3.20 -8.13 -2.48
N ARG A 27 2.91 -9.33 -1.96
CA ARG A 27 3.86 -10.43 -1.75
C ARG A 27 5.10 -10.02 -0.94
N LEU A 28 4.92 -9.18 0.07
CA LEU A 28 5.98 -8.82 1.00
C LEU A 28 6.29 -10.00 1.94
N GLY A 29 7.53 -10.06 2.44
CA GLY A 29 7.98 -11.10 3.37
C GLY A 29 7.31 -11.01 4.75
N ALA A 30 7.76 -11.84 5.69
CA ALA A 30 7.14 -12.03 7.02
C ALA A 30 6.83 -10.73 7.80
N ASN A 31 7.64 -9.68 7.61
CA ASN A 31 7.47 -8.38 8.28
C ASN A 31 6.69 -7.34 7.43
N GLY A 32 6.06 -7.75 6.33
CA GLY A 32 5.45 -6.86 5.35
C GLY A 32 4.38 -5.93 5.93
N GLY A 33 3.58 -6.40 6.89
CA GLY A 33 2.59 -5.54 7.58
C GLY A 33 3.24 -4.39 8.36
N ARG A 34 4.42 -4.62 8.97
CA ARG A 34 5.20 -3.56 9.61
C ARG A 34 5.76 -2.60 8.56
N THR A 35 6.28 -3.12 7.45
CA THR A 35 6.77 -2.29 6.34
C THR A 35 5.68 -1.36 5.80
N VAL A 36 4.46 -1.85 5.56
CA VAL A 36 3.33 -1.02 5.13
C VAL A 36 3.04 0.10 6.13
N ARG A 37 3.03 -0.19 7.43
CA ARG A 37 2.82 0.86 8.45
C ARG A 37 3.91 1.92 8.45
N ARG A 38 5.17 1.54 8.21
CA ARG A 38 6.30 2.48 8.09
C ARG A 38 6.20 3.35 6.84
N TRP A 39 5.65 2.81 5.75
CA TRP A 39 5.31 3.62 4.56
C TRP A 39 4.21 4.63 4.88
N GLU A 40 3.14 4.21 5.54
CA GLU A 40 1.99 5.06 5.88
C GLU A 40 2.30 6.12 6.95
N SER A 41 3.32 5.91 7.78
CA SER A 41 3.80 6.91 8.73
C SER A 41 4.86 7.84 8.16
N GLY A 42 5.35 7.58 6.94
CA GLY A 42 6.48 8.31 6.35
C GLY A 42 7.83 7.98 6.98
N GLU A 43 7.92 6.97 7.86
CA GLU A 43 9.20 6.55 8.47
C GLU A 43 10.18 6.03 7.41
N ILE A 44 9.67 5.35 6.38
CA ILE A 44 10.44 4.94 5.21
C ILE A 44 9.66 5.22 3.94
N ALA A 45 10.35 5.54 2.85
CA ALA A 45 9.73 5.68 1.54
C ALA A 45 9.26 4.32 0.99
N PHE A 46 8.15 4.33 0.25
CA PHE A 46 7.78 3.22 -0.64
C PHE A 46 8.37 3.44 -2.03
N SER A 47 8.54 2.37 -2.79
CA SER A 47 9.10 2.44 -4.14
C SER A 47 8.03 2.73 -5.19
N GLY A 48 8.44 3.27 -6.35
CA GLY A 48 7.55 3.51 -7.49
C GLY A 48 6.74 2.27 -7.92
N PRO A 49 7.33 1.05 -8.01
CA PRO A 49 6.59 -0.17 -8.30
C PRO A 49 5.49 -0.50 -7.29
N VAL A 50 5.69 -0.21 -6.01
CA VAL A 50 4.64 -0.37 -4.98
C VAL A 50 3.48 0.57 -5.26
N ALA A 51 3.78 1.85 -5.57
CA ALA A 51 2.77 2.82 -5.92
C ALA A 51 1.93 2.38 -7.14
N LEU A 52 2.62 1.93 -8.20
CA LEU A 52 2.00 1.43 -9.42
C LEU A 52 1.13 0.19 -9.17
N ALA A 53 1.59 -0.74 -8.35
CA ALA A 53 0.82 -1.94 -8.00
C ALA A 53 -0.49 -1.58 -7.26
N ILE A 54 -0.43 -0.65 -6.30
CA ILE A 54 -1.63 -0.22 -5.58
C ILE A 54 -2.59 0.54 -6.51
N GLU A 55 -2.07 1.36 -7.42
CA GLU A 55 -2.90 2.02 -8.45
C GLU A 55 -3.59 1.01 -9.37
N ALA A 56 -2.90 -0.05 -9.78
CA ALA A 56 -3.49 -1.13 -10.56
C ALA A 56 -4.60 -1.84 -9.77
N MET A 57 -4.37 -2.15 -8.49
CA MET A 57 -5.39 -2.76 -7.63
C MET A 57 -6.65 -1.89 -7.49
N LEU A 58 -6.49 -0.57 -7.37
CA LEU A 58 -7.62 0.37 -7.32
C LEU A 58 -8.43 0.37 -8.63
N ARG A 59 -7.74 0.37 -9.78
CA ARG A 59 -8.38 0.29 -11.11
C ARG A 59 -9.14 -1.01 -11.27
N ASP A 60 -8.55 -2.13 -10.90
CA ASP A 60 -9.17 -3.47 -11.00
C ASP A 60 -10.37 -3.61 -10.06
N ALA A 61 -10.31 -3.02 -8.87
CA ALA A 61 -11.42 -3.02 -7.91
C ALA A 61 -12.54 -2.02 -8.28
N ASN A 62 -12.34 -1.16 -9.28
CA ASN A 62 -13.27 -0.11 -9.70
C ASN A 62 -13.73 0.80 -8.55
N VAL A 63 -12.78 1.16 -7.66
CA VAL A 63 -13.00 2.00 -6.46
C VAL A 63 -12.16 3.26 -6.43
#